data_AF-A0A326QN40-F1
#
_entry.id   AF-A0A326QN40-F1
#
_cell.length_a   1.000
_cell.length_b   1.000
_cell.length_c   1.000
_cell.angle_alpha   90.00
_cell.angle_beta   90.00
_cell.angle_gamma   90.00
#
_symmetry.space_group_name_H-M   'P 1'
#
loop_
_entity.id
_entity.type
_entity.pdbx_description
1 polymer ?
#
loop_
_entity_poly.entity_id
_entity_poly.type
_entity_poly.pdbx_seq_one_letter_code
_entity_poly.pdbx_strand_id
1 'polypeptide(L)'
;MTAHPSPNATVVRTVQNGVLILQLPTRLTVTEAVAFRAGFCGWLEEVEDLREVILDFGRTASIDSSGIGALVGAIKAVQERAVPLCAWSLHRQVFLALQLTGLEKVLPVAAHSEGLLPQLSHVEDLRPPLTHPSVRSGIKRFMDICGALLGLGVTALLFLPLAVAIRLDSPGPILFSQVRCGWMGRHFRIWKFRSMVSNAETLKGSVANQAQGAFFKNDNDPRITKVGRILRKTSLDELPQFWNVLIGDMSLIGTRPATPDEVRRYAIPSWQRFDVRPGLSGEWQVSGRSSIRDFEDVIKLDLRYQQNWSLGYDLRLIARTFLVLLSKDSGAA
;
A
#
# COMPACT_ATOMS: atom_id res chain seq x y z
N MET A 1 -10.10 0.28 -26.02
CA MET A 1 -9.54 -0.85 -26.79
C MET A 1 -9.74 -2.10 -25.97
N THR A 2 -10.63 -2.99 -26.41
CA THR A 2 -10.96 -4.26 -25.76
C THR A 2 -9.80 -5.23 -25.95
N ALA A 3 -8.95 -5.38 -24.93
CA ALA A 3 -7.89 -6.37 -24.94
C ALA A 3 -8.51 -7.77 -24.80
N HIS A 4 -8.36 -8.60 -25.83
CA HIS A 4 -8.62 -10.03 -25.70
C HIS A 4 -7.62 -10.62 -24.69
N PRO A 5 -8.06 -11.41 -23.70
CA PRO A 5 -7.15 -12.01 -22.74
C PRO A 5 -6.19 -12.96 -23.46
N SER A 6 -4.90 -12.77 -23.23
CA SER A 6 -3.86 -13.71 -23.67
C SER A 6 -4.19 -15.13 -23.16
N PRO A 7 -3.93 -16.21 -23.92
CA PRO A 7 -4.16 -17.58 -23.46
C PRO A 7 -3.43 -17.94 -22.15
N ASN A 8 -2.42 -17.15 -21.75
CA ASN A 8 -1.70 -17.29 -20.48
C ASN A 8 -2.38 -16.63 -19.26
N ALA A 9 -3.44 -15.83 -19.48
CA ALA A 9 -4.19 -15.15 -18.41
C ALA A 9 -5.36 -15.97 -17.87
N THR A 10 -5.64 -17.13 -18.48
CA THR A 10 -6.85 -17.90 -18.22
C THR A 10 -6.71 -18.75 -16.96
N VAL A 11 -7.61 -18.50 -16.00
CA VAL A 11 -7.81 -19.36 -14.82
C VAL A 11 -8.47 -20.66 -15.30
N VAL A 12 -7.82 -21.79 -15.03
CA VAL A 12 -8.42 -23.10 -15.32
C VAL A 12 -9.25 -23.50 -14.10
N ARG A 13 -10.48 -23.95 -14.36
CA ARG A 13 -11.47 -24.26 -13.33
C ARG A 13 -11.75 -25.75 -13.36
N THR A 14 -11.78 -26.38 -12.19
CA THR A 14 -12.16 -27.79 -12.06
C THR A 14 -13.07 -27.92 -10.84
N VAL A 15 -14.21 -28.59 -11.01
CA VAL A 15 -15.17 -28.83 -9.94
C VAL A 15 -15.24 -30.33 -9.69
N GLN A 16 -14.99 -30.75 -8.46
CA GLN A 16 -15.09 -32.16 -8.05
C GLN A 16 -15.71 -32.24 -6.67
N ASN A 17 -16.82 -32.97 -6.53
CA ASN A 17 -17.47 -33.23 -5.23
C ASN A 17 -17.73 -31.96 -4.38
N GLY A 18 -18.13 -30.86 -5.02
CA GLY A 18 -18.37 -29.58 -4.35
C GLY A 18 -17.11 -28.76 -4.05
N VAL A 19 -15.92 -29.23 -4.45
CA VAL A 19 -14.66 -28.50 -4.34
C VAL A 19 -14.39 -27.77 -5.65
N LEU A 20 -14.25 -26.45 -5.59
CA LEU A 20 -13.87 -25.61 -6.71
C LEU A 20 -12.35 -25.36 -6.69
N ILE A 21 -11.64 -25.94 -7.65
CA ILE A 21 -10.19 -25.74 -7.83
C ILE A 21 -9.97 -24.71 -8.92
N LEU A 22 -9.26 -23.64 -8.59
CA LEU A 22 -8.91 -22.53 -9.48
C LEU A 22 -7.40 -22.52 -9.69
N GLN A 23 -6.96 -23.02 -10.84
CA GLN A 23 -5.54 -22.99 -11.21
C GLN A 23 -5.17 -21.61 -11.76
N LEU A 24 -4.44 -20.86 -10.95
CA LEU A 24 -4.06 -19.48 -11.22
C LEU A 24 -3.03 -19.39 -12.35
N PRO A 25 -2.99 -18.28 -13.10
CA PRO A 25 -2.08 -18.10 -14.23
C PRO A 25 -0.61 -18.07 -13.81
N THR A 26 0.30 -18.16 -14.79
CA THR A 26 1.75 -18.20 -14.51
C THR A 26 2.28 -16.93 -13.85
N ARG A 27 1.60 -15.82 -14.05
CA ARG A 27 1.83 -14.56 -13.36
C ARG A 27 0.47 -14.00 -12.97
N LEU A 28 0.34 -13.58 -11.72
CA LEU A 28 -0.85 -12.89 -11.23
C LEU A 28 -0.54 -11.40 -11.10
N THR A 29 -0.49 -10.72 -12.25
CA THR A 29 -0.24 -9.27 -12.34
C THR A 29 -1.50 -8.52 -12.73
N VAL A 30 -1.46 -7.20 -12.87
CA VAL A 30 -2.66 -6.36 -13.11
C VAL A 30 -3.67 -6.94 -14.12
N THR A 31 -3.22 -7.42 -15.28
CA THR A 31 -4.11 -7.93 -16.34
C THR A 31 -4.84 -9.19 -15.89
N GLU A 32 -4.09 -10.17 -15.37
CA GLU A 32 -4.64 -11.43 -14.87
C GLU A 32 -5.48 -11.23 -13.61
N ALA A 33 -5.07 -10.31 -12.74
CA ALA A 33 -5.76 -9.98 -11.50
C ALA A 33 -7.14 -9.35 -11.78
N VAL A 34 -7.25 -8.49 -12.80
CA VAL A 34 -8.53 -7.93 -13.25
C VAL A 34 -9.43 -9.03 -13.81
N ALA A 35 -8.91 -9.90 -14.68
CA ALA A 35 -9.67 -11.00 -15.25
C ALA A 35 -10.14 -12.00 -14.16
N PHE A 36 -9.26 -12.35 -13.24
CA PHE A 36 -9.57 -13.19 -12.08
C PHE A 36 -10.69 -12.57 -11.23
N ARG A 37 -10.55 -11.29 -10.86
CA ARG A 37 -11.56 -10.59 -10.05
C ARG A 37 -12.92 -10.52 -10.73
N ALA A 38 -12.96 -10.31 -12.04
CA ALA A 38 -14.21 -10.22 -12.81
C ALA A 38 -14.97 -11.55 -12.86
N GLY A 39 -14.25 -12.68 -12.99
CA GLY A 39 -14.88 -13.99 -13.06
C GLY A 39 -15.19 -14.63 -11.69
N PHE A 40 -14.43 -14.29 -10.65
CA PHE A 40 -14.42 -15.01 -9.37
C PHE A 40 -15.81 -15.25 -8.77
N CYS A 41 -16.63 -14.21 -8.61
CA CYS A 41 -17.95 -14.36 -8.00
C CYS A 41 -18.89 -15.26 -8.82
N GLY A 42 -18.85 -15.14 -10.16
CA GLY A 42 -19.64 -16.00 -11.04
C GLY A 42 -19.23 -17.47 -10.92
N TRP A 43 -17.92 -17.74 -10.79
CA TRP A 43 -17.43 -19.11 -10.61
C TRP A 43 -17.87 -19.75 -9.29
N LEU A 44 -18.07 -18.94 -8.24
CA LEU A 44 -18.62 -19.43 -6.97
C LEU A 44 -20.12 -19.75 -7.09
N GLU A 45 -20.85 -19.12 -8.01
CA GLU A 45 -22.29 -19.32 -8.22
C GLU A 45 -22.59 -20.48 -9.17
N GLU A 46 -21.64 -20.83 -10.04
CA GLU A 46 -21.72 -22.00 -10.93
C GLU A 46 -21.72 -23.35 -10.17
N VAL A 47 -21.38 -23.36 -8.88
CA VAL A 47 -21.29 -24.57 -8.05
C VAL A 47 -22.41 -24.58 -7.01
N GLU A 48 -23.40 -25.45 -7.19
CA GLU A 48 -24.60 -25.52 -6.33
C GLU A 48 -24.30 -25.92 -4.88
N ASP A 49 -23.49 -26.97 -4.66
CA ASP A 49 -23.07 -27.45 -3.33
C ASP A 49 -21.59 -27.14 -3.09
N LEU A 50 -21.25 -25.84 -3.04
CA LEU A 50 -19.87 -25.39 -2.87
C LEU A 50 -19.40 -25.63 -1.42
N ARG A 51 -18.51 -26.61 -1.25
CA ARG A 51 -17.97 -27.05 0.05
C ARG A 51 -16.60 -26.49 0.37
N GLU A 52 -15.79 -26.22 -0.65
CA GLU A 52 -14.43 -25.71 -0.49
C GLU A 52 -13.96 -25.01 -1.77
N VAL A 53 -13.14 -23.98 -1.62
CA VAL A 53 -12.43 -23.31 -2.72
C VAL A 53 -10.93 -23.51 -2.54
N ILE A 54 -10.26 -23.95 -3.60
CA ILE A 54 -8.81 -24.15 -3.63
C ILE A 54 -8.21 -23.23 -4.69
N LEU A 55 -7.28 -22.37 -4.27
CA LEU A 55 -6.47 -21.57 -5.18
C LEU A 55 -5.16 -22.31 -5.45
N ASP A 56 -5.02 -22.88 -6.64
CA ASP A 56 -3.81 -23.60 -7.05
C ASP A 56 -2.81 -22.66 -7.74
N PHE A 57 -1.67 -22.47 -7.08
CA PHE A 57 -0.55 -21.64 -7.50
C PHE A 57 0.56 -22.44 -8.18
N GLY A 58 0.35 -23.71 -8.53
CA GLY A 58 1.40 -24.63 -8.99
C GLY A 58 2.18 -24.17 -10.22
N ARG A 59 1.59 -23.32 -11.05
CA ARG A 59 2.26 -22.66 -12.18
C ARG A 59 2.55 -21.18 -11.96
N THR A 60 2.07 -20.57 -10.88
CA THR A 60 2.19 -19.14 -10.59
C THR A 60 3.58 -18.81 -10.07
N ALA A 61 4.44 -18.29 -10.95
CA ALA A 61 5.82 -17.93 -10.63
C ALA A 61 5.94 -16.54 -9.96
N SER A 62 5.02 -15.62 -10.23
CA SER A 62 5.09 -14.24 -9.72
C SER A 62 3.72 -13.63 -9.42
N ILE A 63 3.69 -12.74 -8.44
CA ILE A 63 2.51 -11.98 -8.03
C ILE A 63 2.94 -10.53 -7.71
N ASP A 64 2.15 -9.55 -8.17
CA ASP A 64 2.34 -8.13 -7.85
C ASP A 64 1.28 -7.64 -6.85
N SER A 65 1.28 -6.35 -6.53
CA SER A 65 0.28 -5.79 -5.61
C SER A 65 -1.16 -5.90 -6.11
N SER A 66 -1.39 -5.90 -7.43
CA SER A 66 -2.73 -6.10 -8.00
C SER A 66 -3.20 -7.53 -7.81
N GLY A 67 -2.31 -8.50 -7.98
CA GLY A 67 -2.58 -9.90 -7.64
C GLY A 67 -2.93 -10.08 -6.16
N ILE A 68 -2.16 -9.46 -5.26
CA ILE A 68 -2.49 -9.43 -3.82
C ILE A 68 -3.89 -8.82 -3.59
N GLY A 69 -4.20 -7.69 -4.22
CA GLY A 69 -5.52 -7.05 -4.12
C GLY A 69 -6.66 -7.94 -4.60
N ALA A 70 -6.44 -8.69 -5.68
CA ALA A 70 -7.41 -9.64 -6.20
C ALA A 70 -7.63 -10.83 -5.24
N LEU A 71 -6.57 -11.33 -4.60
CA LEU A 71 -6.65 -12.36 -3.56
C LEU A 71 -7.39 -11.87 -2.31
N VAL A 72 -7.11 -10.66 -1.82
CA VAL A 72 -7.85 -10.04 -0.71
C VAL A 72 -9.35 -10.00 -1.01
N GLY A 73 -9.70 -9.60 -2.24
CA GLY A 73 -11.08 -9.57 -2.69
C GLY A 73 -11.73 -10.95 -2.77
N ALA A 74 -10.99 -11.96 -3.22
CA ALA A 74 -11.45 -13.34 -3.28
C ALA A 74 -11.67 -13.95 -1.89
N ILE A 75 -10.70 -13.77 -0.98
CA ILE A 75 -10.79 -14.20 0.42
C ILE A 75 -12.05 -13.63 1.07
N LYS A 76 -12.30 -12.33 0.91
CA LYS A 76 -13.51 -11.68 1.46
C LYS A 76 -14.80 -12.29 0.89
N ALA A 77 -14.86 -12.51 -0.42
CA ALA A 77 -16.04 -13.06 -1.08
C ALA A 77 -16.33 -14.51 -0.63
N VAL A 78 -15.31 -15.32 -0.39
CA VAL A 78 -15.48 -16.69 0.11
C VAL A 78 -15.83 -16.72 1.60
N GLN A 79 -15.22 -15.85 2.41
CA GLN A 79 -15.56 -15.69 3.83
C GLN A 79 -17.01 -15.24 4.05
N GLU A 80 -17.54 -14.36 3.20
CA GLU A 80 -18.95 -13.96 3.23
C GLU A 80 -19.93 -15.12 2.98
N ARG A 81 -19.48 -16.17 2.29
CA ARG A 81 -20.24 -17.42 2.05
C ARG A 81 -20.00 -18.50 3.12
N ALA A 82 -19.14 -18.24 4.10
CA ALA A 82 -18.72 -19.21 5.13
C ALA A 82 -18.15 -20.53 4.55
N VAL A 83 -17.54 -20.47 3.37
CA VAL A 83 -16.90 -21.62 2.72
C VAL A 83 -15.40 -21.63 3.05
N PRO A 84 -14.78 -22.79 3.36
CA PRO A 84 -13.33 -22.92 3.46
C PRO A 84 -12.59 -22.50 2.19
N LEU A 85 -11.47 -21.78 2.37
CA LEU A 85 -10.58 -21.36 1.30
C LEU A 85 -9.15 -21.77 1.66
N CYS A 86 -8.45 -22.45 0.75
CA CYS A 86 -7.04 -22.77 0.94
C CYS A 86 -6.19 -22.48 -0.31
N ALA A 87 -4.88 -22.32 -0.10
CA ALA A 87 -3.89 -22.25 -1.16
C ALA A 87 -3.22 -23.62 -1.38
N TRP A 88 -2.93 -23.93 -2.64
CA TRP A 88 -2.26 -25.15 -3.06
C TRP A 88 -1.04 -24.82 -3.95
N SER A 89 0.03 -25.61 -3.82
CA SER A 89 1.21 -25.61 -4.71
C SER A 89 1.90 -24.25 -4.85
N LEU A 90 2.19 -23.61 -3.72
CA LEU A 90 2.77 -22.27 -3.69
C LEU A 90 4.26 -22.26 -4.09
N HIS A 91 4.56 -21.57 -5.18
CA HIS A 91 5.94 -21.19 -5.49
C HIS A 91 6.49 -20.21 -4.44
N ARG A 92 7.80 -20.27 -4.15
CA ARG A 92 8.44 -19.47 -3.07
C ARG A 92 8.18 -17.98 -3.16
N GLN A 93 8.26 -17.42 -4.36
CA GLN A 93 8.06 -15.99 -4.61
C GLN A 93 6.62 -15.54 -4.25
N VAL A 94 5.64 -16.39 -4.49
CA VAL A 94 4.24 -16.15 -4.12
C VAL A 94 4.08 -16.28 -2.61
N PHE A 95 4.63 -17.33 -2.01
CA PHE A 95 4.59 -17.52 -0.56
C PHE A 95 5.20 -16.33 0.20
N LEU A 96 6.37 -15.83 -0.21
CA LEU A 96 7.00 -14.66 0.39
C LEU A 96 6.12 -13.40 0.26
N ALA A 97 5.41 -13.22 -0.85
CA ALA A 97 4.47 -12.11 -1.02
C ALA A 97 3.25 -12.23 -0.10
N LEU A 98 2.73 -13.45 0.09
CA LEU A 98 1.64 -13.72 1.05
C LEU A 98 2.11 -13.44 2.49
N GLN A 99 3.28 -13.95 2.88
CA GLN A 99 3.88 -13.69 4.19
C GLN A 99 4.12 -12.21 4.48
N LEU A 100 4.63 -11.48 3.48
CA LEU A 100 4.86 -10.03 3.60
C LEU A 100 3.57 -9.28 3.92
N THR A 101 2.44 -9.75 3.40
CA THR A 101 1.12 -9.10 3.52
C THR A 101 0.29 -9.63 4.68
N GLY A 102 0.72 -10.73 5.31
CA GLY A 102 -0.04 -11.42 6.36
C GLY A 102 -1.17 -12.31 5.81
N LEU A 103 -1.23 -12.49 4.48
CA LEU A 103 -2.28 -13.28 3.83
C LEU A 103 -2.17 -14.78 4.10
N GLU A 104 -0.98 -15.28 4.43
CA GLU A 104 -0.74 -16.67 4.83
C GLU A 104 -1.57 -17.10 6.05
N LYS A 105 -2.01 -16.14 6.87
CA LYS A 105 -2.83 -16.40 8.07
C LYS A 105 -4.31 -16.59 7.77
N VAL A 106 -4.78 -16.03 6.65
CA VAL A 106 -6.20 -16.06 6.24
C VAL A 106 -6.42 -16.92 5.00
N LEU A 107 -5.34 -17.34 4.35
CA LEU A 107 -5.32 -18.27 3.24
C LEU A 107 -4.39 -19.45 3.63
N PRO A 108 -4.90 -20.42 4.42
CA PRO A 108 -4.10 -21.56 4.87
C PRO A 108 -3.60 -22.38 3.68
N VAL A 109 -2.38 -22.91 3.80
CA VAL A 109 -1.78 -23.79 2.80
C VAL A 109 -2.21 -25.22 3.08
N ALA A 110 -2.75 -25.94 2.10
CA ALA A 110 -3.24 -27.30 2.30
C ALA A 110 -2.09 -28.26 2.72
N ALA A 111 -2.30 -29.08 3.76
CA ALA A 111 -1.26 -29.91 4.38
C ALA A 111 -0.54 -30.86 3.41
N HIS A 112 -1.21 -31.33 2.35
CA HIS A 112 -0.61 -32.22 1.34
C HIS A 112 0.34 -31.50 0.36
N SER A 113 0.48 -30.18 0.50
CA SER A 113 1.40 -29.36 -0.30
C SER A 113 2.66 -28.92 0.45
N GLU A 114 2.79 -29.27 1.74
CA GLU A 114 4.00 -28.99 2.53
C GLU A 114 5.26 -29.63 1.92
N GLY A 115 5.13 -30.77 1.23
CA GLY A 115 6.23 -31.43 0.50
C GLY A 115 6.56 -30.83 -0.87
N LEU A 116 5.69 -29.95 -1.40
CA LEU A 116 5.90 -29.16 -2.62
C LEU A 116 6.34 -27.72 -2.31
N LEU A 117 6.31 -27.32 -1.03
CA LEU A 117 7.04 -26.14 -0.59
C LEU A 117 8.52 -26.40 -0.95
N PRO A 118 9.20 -25.45 -1.62
CA PRO A 118 10.58 -25.67 -2.00
C PRO A 118 11.39 -26.02 -0.76
N GLN A 119 12.04 -27.18 -0.76
CA GLN A 119 12.99 -27.56 0.27
C GLN A 119 14.00 -26.42 0.37
N LEU A 120 14.08 -25.79 1.55
CA LEU A 120 14.88 -24.60 1.82
C LEU A 120 16.37 -24.97 1.82
N SER A 121 16.95 -25.21 0.65
CA SER A 121 18.37 -25.52 0.50
C SER A 121 19.03 -24.56 -0.48
N HIS A 122 19.79 -23.63 0.08
CA HIS A 122 20.84 -22.77 -0.49
C HIS A 122 20.45 -21.41 -1.12
N VAL A 123 21.03 -20.34 -0.53
CA VAL A 123 21.53 -19.03 -1.03
C VAL A 123 20.72 -18.20 -2.04
N GLU A 124 20.02 -18.79 -3.01
CA GLU A 124 18.99 -18.10 -3.83
C GLU A 124 17.80 -17.64 -2.98
N ASP A 125 17.81 -18.07 -1.72
CA ASP A 125 16.77 -17.93 -0.72
C ASP A 125 16.54 -16.50 -0.17
N LEU A 126 17.40 -15.54 -0.49
CA LEU A 126 17.34 -14.17 0.05
C LEU A 126 16.73 -13.12 -0.90
N ARG A 127 16.32 -13.52 -2.11
CA ARG A 127 15.79 -12.55 -3.10
C ARG A 127 14.36 -12.17 -2.74
N PRO A 128 14.05 -10.88 -2.53
CA PRO A 128 12.68 -10.42 -2.29
C PRO A 128 11.79 -10.76 -3.49
N PRO A 129 10.44 -10.78 -3.31
CA PRO A 129 9.47 -11.01 -4.38
C PRO A 129 9.81 -10.22 -5.65
N LEU A 130 9.36 -10.69 -6.82
CA LEU A 130 9.47 -9.92 -8.07
C LEU A 130 8.77 -8.57 -7.92
N THR A 131 9.57 -7.54 -7.68
CA THR A 131 9.10 -6.22 -7.30
C THR A 131 9.82 -5.13 -8.07
N HIS A 132 9.25 -3.93 -7.99
CA HIS A 132 9.76 -2.77 -8.69
C HIS A 132 11.26 -2.50 -8.38
N PRO A 133 12.07 -2.09 -9.37
CA PRO A 133 13.51 -1.86 -9.20
C PRO A 133 13.88 -0.93 -8.05
N SER A 134 13.01 0.06 -7.76
CA SER A 134 13.21 0.99 -6.64
C SER A 134 13.27 0.29 -5.27
N VAL A 135 12.52 -0.79 -5.06
CA VAL A 135 12.51 -1.51 -3.78
C VAL A 135 13.78 -2.34 -3.60
N ARG A 136 14.31 -2.87 -4.72
CA ARG A 136 15.49 -3.73 -4.78
C ARG A 136 16.81 -2.95 -4.83
N SER A 137 16.76 -1.66 -5.14
CA SER A 137 17.96 -0.82 -5.27
C SER A 137 18.61 -0.54 -3.92
N GLY A 138 19.80 -1.12 -3.71
CA GLY A 138 20.62 -0.85 -2.53
C GLY A 138 21.07 0.62 -2.44
N ILE A 139 21.34 1.26 -3.58
CA ILE A 139 21.72 2.69 -3.61
C ILE A 139 20.55 3.57 -3.17
N LYS A 140 19.33 3.30 -3.65
CA LYS A 140 18.14 4.01 -3.18
C LYS A 140 17.97 3.82 -1.67
N ARG A 141 18.14 2.59 -1.19
CA ARG A 141 18.03 2.29 0.24
C ARG A 141 19.08 3.05 1.07
N PHE A 142 20.32 3.15 0.58
CA PHE A 142 21.36 3.94 1.22
C PHE A 142 20.99 5.42 1.29
N MET A 143 20.51 6.00 0.18
CA MET A 143 20.00 7.38 0.17
C MET A 143 18.87 7.58 1.18
N ASP A 144 17.92 6.64 1.25
CA ASP A 144 16.81 6.68 2.21
C ASP A 144 17.31 6.71 3.66
N ILE A 145 18.30 5.87 4.00
CA ILE A 145 18.88 5.82 5.34
C ILE A 145 19.61 7.13 5.67
N CYS A 146 20.44 7.65 4.76
CA CYS A 146 21.14 8.92 4.97
C CYS A 146 20.17 10.09 5.20
N GLY A 147 19.13 10.21 4.36
CA GLY A 147 18.12 11.25 4.53
C GLY A 147 17.26 11.04 5.78
N ALA A 148 16.99 9.79 6.16
CA ALA A 148 16.28 9.48 7.41
C ALA A 148 17.08 9.87 8.64
N LEU A 149 18.39 9.60 8.67
CA LEU A 149 19.25 9.99 9.79
C LEU A 149 19.35 11.52 9.91
N LEU A 150 19.51 12.23 8.80
CA LEU A 150 19.51 13.70 8.78
C LEU A 150 18.16 14.25 9.29
N GLY A 151 17.05 13.73 8.74
CA GLY A 151 15.70 14.11 9.13
C GLY A 151 15.42 13.84 10.61
N LEU A 152 15.82 12.68 11.14
CA LEU A 152 15.71 12.34 12.56
C LEU A 152 16.57 13.24 13.45
N GLY A 153 17.74 13.68 12.99
CA GLY A 153 18.55 14.68 13.70
C GLY A 153 17.81 16.02 13.86
N VAL A 154 17.17 16.49 12.78
CA VAL A 154 16.29 17.68 12.82
C VAL A 154 15.08 17.44 13.74
N THR A 155 14.45 16.27 13.64
CA THR A 155 13.33 15.88 14.52
C THR A 155 13.74 15.91 15.99
N ALA A 156 14.93 15.40 16.34
CA ALA A 156 15.43 15.39 17.71
C ALA A 156 15.67 16.80 18.25
N LEU A 157 16.29 17.67 17.43
CA LEU A 157 16.52 19.08 17.80
C LEU A 157 15.21 19.83 18.03
N LEU A 158 14.21 19.61 17.18
CA LEU A 158 12.92 20.30 17.26
C LEU A 158 11.90 19.62 18.19
N PHE A 159 12.21 18.43 18.71
CA PHE A 159 11.22 17.62 19.44
C PHE A 159 10.66 18.35 20.65
N LEU A 160 11.53 18.87 21.52
CA LEU A 160 11.12 19.51 22.78
C LEU A 160 10.25 20.76 22.55
N PRO A 161 10.64 21.76 21.73
CA PRO A 161 9.79 22.94 21.51
C PRO A 161 8.46 22.58 20.86
N LEU A 162 8.44 21.65 19.88
CA LEU A 162 7.19 21.21 19.25
C LEU A 162 6.30 20.44 20.23
N ALA A 163 6.87 19.57 21.07
CA ALA A 163 6.15 18.82 22.09
C ALA A 163 5.44 19.75 23.08
N VAL A 164 6.14 20.79 23.56
CA VAL A 164 5.56 21.81 24.45
C VAL A 164 4.43 22.56 23.75
N ALA A 165 4.66 23.05 22.53
CA ALA A 165 3.62 23.76 21.76
C ALA A 165 2.36 22.90 21.54
N ILE A 166 2.52 21.62 21.17
CA ILE A 166 1.41 20.69 20.94
C ILE A 166 0.63 20.40 22.23
N ARG A 167 1.32 20.29 23.38
CA ARG A 167 0.70 20.02 24.68
C ARG A 167 -0.04 21.23 25.24
N LEU A 168 0.46 22.43 25.01
CA LEU A 168 -0.20 23.68 25.42
C LEU A 168 -1.43 23.99 24.56
N ASP A 169 -1.42 23.62 23.29
CA ASP A 169 -2.53 23.91 22.36
C ASP A 169 -3.73 22.96 22.53
N SER A 170 -3.51 21.70 22.89
CA SER A 170 -4.60 20.75 23.16
C SER A 170 -4.20 19.58 24.07
N PRO A 171 -5.12 19.02 24.88
CA PRO A 171 -4.82 17.87 25.74
C PRO A 171 -4.56 16.59 24.94
N GLY A 172 -3.69 15.71 25.43
CA GLY A 172 -3.41 14.36 24.89
C GLY A 172 -1.96 14.11 24.42
N PRO A 173 -1.71 13.07 23.60
CA PRO A 173 -0.36 12.65 23.23
C PRO A 173 0.33 13.58 22.22
N ILE A 174 1.66 13.66 22.28
CA ILE A 174 2.47 14.48 21.36
C ILE A 174 2.53 13.84 19.97
N LEU A 175 2.70 12.52 19.93
CA LEU A 175 2.76 11.74 18.70
C LEU A 175 1.38 11.17 18.36
N PHE A 176 1.07 11.19 17.08
CA PHE A 176 -0.06 10.52 16.48
C PHE A 176 0.46 9.33 15.65
N SER A 177 -0.32 8.25 15.64
CA SER A 177 -0.02 7.09 14.81
C SER A 177 -1.27 6.54 14.14
N GLN A 178 -1.10 6.00 12.93
CA GLN A 178 -2.21 5.40 12.20
C GLN A 178 -1.72 4.25 11.32
N VAL A 179 -2.56 3.25 11.10
CA VAL A 179 -2.24 2.16 10.16
C VAL A 179 -2.31 2.68 8.73
N ARG A 180 -1.35 2.26 7.92
CA ARG A 180 -1.22 2.55 6.49
C ARG A 180 -0.86 1.29 5.72
N CYS A 181 -1.18 1.29 4.44
CA CYS A 181 -0.78 0.26 3.49
C CYS A 181 0.50 0.72 2.78
N GLY A 182 1.54 -0.10 2.86
CA GLY A 182 2.84 0.11 2.23
C GLY A 182 3.07 -0.82 1.05
N TRP A 183 4.33 -1.17 0.83
CA TRP A 183 4.73 -2.06 -0.26
C TRP A 183 3.96 -3.40 -0.23
N MET A 184 3.48 -3.84 -1.39
CA MET A 184 2.58 -4.99 -1.58
C MET A 184 1.26 -4.92 -0.79
N GLY A 185 0.88 -3.75 -0.27
CA GLY A 185 -0.29 -3.59 0.59
C GLY A 185 -0.04 -3.96 2.06
N ARG A 186 1.20 -4.27 2.45
CA ARG A 186 1.57 -4.58 3.85
C ARG A 186 1.16 -3.45 4.79
N HIS A 187 0.52 -3.81 5.90
CA HIS A 187 0.19 -2.85 6.94
C HIS A 187 1.42 -2.42 7.73
N PHE A 188 1.57 -1.12 7.95
CA PHE A 188 2.56 -0.53 8.85
C PHE A 188 1.97 0.66 9.61
N ARG A 189 2.67 1.12 10.66
CA ARG A 189 2.22 2.23 11.50
C ARG A 189 3.00 3.49 11.16
N ILE A 190 2.32 4.50 10.62
CA ILE A 190 2.92 5.81 10.34
C ILE A 190 2.98 6.64 11.61
N TRP A 191 4.05 7.42 11.78
CA TRP A 191 4.25 8.32 12.93
C TRP A 191 4.22 9.78 12.50
N LYS A 192 3.49 10.61 13.24
CA LYS A 192 3.42 12.06 13.02
C LYS A 192 3.42 12.80 14.36
N PHE A 193 3.77 14.08 14.36
CA PHE A 193 3.34 14.94 15.46
C PHE A 193 1.83 15.17 15.35
N ARG A 194 1.17 15.22 16.50
CA ARG A 194 -0.26 15.43 16.55
C ARG A 194 -0.58 16.87 16.13
N SER A 195 -1.28 17.01 15.00
CA SER A 195 -1.77 18.29 14.49
C SER A 195 -3.29 18.48 14.67
N MET A 196 -4.00 17.46 15.14
CA MET A 196 -5.46 17.43 15.29
C MET A 196 -5.86 17.13 16.74
N VAL A 197 -7.09 17.48 17.10
CA VAL A 197 -7.68 17.11 18.40
C VAL A 197 -7.69 15.58 18.60
N SER A 198 -7.62 15.11 19.85
CA SER A 198 -7.48 13.69 20.16
C SER A 198 -8.62 12.80 19.64
N ASN A 199 -9.84 13.34 19.53
CA ASN A 199 -11.03 12.66 19.02
C ASN A 199 -11.28 12.92 17.52
N ALA A 200 -10.28 13.38 16.76
CA ALA A 200 -10.44 13.75 15.35
C ALA A 200 -10.93 12.61 14.44
N GLU A 201 -10.55 11.36 14.72
CA GLU A 201 -11.05 10.22 13.94
C GLU A 201 -12.57 10.01 14.16
N THR A 202 -13.07 10.17 15.38
CA THR A 202 -14.52 10.09 15.68
C THR A 202 -15.29 11.22 14.98
N LEU A 203 -14.71 12.42 14.92
CA LEU A 203 -15.29 13.57 14.24
C LEU A 203 -15.17 13.51 12.71
N LYS A 204 -14.45 12.54 12.13
CA LYS A 204 -14.23 12.47 10.68
C LYS A 204 -15.54 12.36 9.90
N GLY A 205 -16.49 11.59 10.42
CA GLY A 205 -17.80 11.39 9.78
C GLY A 205 -18.69 12.63 9.75
N SER A 206 -18.46 13.60 10.64
CA SER A 206 -19.21 14.86 10.70
C SER A 206 -18.59 15.98 9.86
N VAL A 207 -17.45 15.74 9.20
CA VAL A 207 -16.77 16.72 8.35
C VAL A 207 -16.98 16.36 6.89
N ALA A 208 -17.48 17.32 6.10
CA ALA A 208 -17.72 17.12 4.68
C ALA A 208 -16.41 16.79 3.94
N ASN A 209 -16.43 15.74 3.11
CA ASN A 209 -15.32 15.42 2.21
C ASN A 209 -15.44 16.26 0.93
N GLN A 210 -14.42 17.05 0.63
CA GLN A 210 -14.34 17.89 -0.58
C GLN A 210 -13.55 17.24 -1.71
N ALA A 211 -12.94 16.07 -1.47
CA ALA A 211 -12.31 15.24 -2.49
C ALA A 211 -13.31 14.25 -3.11
N GLN A 212 -13.05 13.87 -4.35
CA GLN A 212 -13.77 12.79 -5.05
C GLN A 212 -12.98 11.48 -4.97
N GLY A 213 -13.70 10.36 -4.80
CA GLY A 213 -13.10 9.03 -4.75
C GLY A 213 -12.67 8.58 -3.35
N ALA A 214 -11.60 7.78 -3.28
CA ALA A 214 -11.29 7.02 -2.08
C ALA A 214 -10.70 7.88 -0.93
N PHE A 215 -10.14 9.05 -1.20
CA PHE A 215 -9.42 9.83 -0.18
C PHE A 215 -10.24 10.96 0.45
N PHE A 216 -9.75 11.46 1.59
CA PHE A 216 -10.38 12.54 2.34
C PHE A 216 -9.58 13.83 2.20
N LYS A 217 -10.27 14.95 1.93
CA LYS A 217 -9.71 16.31 1.91
C LYS A 217 -10.77 17.31 2.36
N ASN A 218 -10.37 18.26 3.20
CA ASN A 218 -11.21 19.39 3.58
C ASN A 218 -10.31 20.59 3.90
N ASP A 219 -10.44 21.66 3.11
CA ASP A 219 -9.56 22.84 3.18
C ASP A 219 -9.66 23.60 4.51
N ASN A 220 -10.78 23.44 5.24
CA ASN A 220 -11.05 24.08 6.54
C ASN A 220 -11.46 23.05 7.60
N ASP A 221 -10.66 21.99 7.73
CA ASP A 221 -10.96 20.90 8.66
C ASP A 221 -10.98 21.39 10.13
N PRO A 222 -12.16 21.38 10.81
CA PRO A 222 -12.31 21.93 12.15
C PRO A 222 -11.58 21.12 13.22
N ARG A 223 -11.07 19.93 12.86
CA ARG A 223 -10.33 19.04 13.76
C ARG A 223 -8.88 19.46 13.92
N ILE A 224 -8.38 20.37 13.07
CA ILE A 224 -7.00 20.86 13.11
C ILE A 224 -6.85 21.90 14.24
N THR A 225 -5.82 21.73 15.06
CA THR A 225 -5.48 22.65 16.16
C THR A 225 -4.74 23.90 15.66
N LYS A 226 -4.57 24.94 16.49
CA LYS A 226 -3.91 26.20 16.04
C LYS A 226 -2.45 25.97 15.70
N VAL A 227 -1.71 25.30 16.59
CA VAL A 227 -0.34 24.82 16.37
C VAL A 227 -0.33 23.79 15.24
N GLY A 228 -1.33 22.90 15.19
CA GLY A 228 -1.49 21.93 14.12
C GLY A 228 -1.54 22.53 12.72
N ARG A 229 -2.17 23.70 12.55
CA ARG A 229 -2.18 24.42 11.27
C ARG A 229 -0.77 24.86 10.85
N ILE A 230 0.04 25.33 11.79
CA ILE A 230 1.44 25.70 11.54
C ILE A 230 2.27 24.46 11.19
N LEU A 231 2.13 23.38 11.97
CA LEU A 231 2.83 22.12 11.72
C LEU A 231 2.55 21.58 10.33
N ARG A 232 1.28 21.57 9.90
CA ARG A 232 0.90 21.10 8.55
C ARG A 232 1.39 22.01 7.43
N LYS A 233 1.29 23.33 7.61
CA LYS A 233 1.78 24.30 6.63
C LYS A 233 3.29 24.17 6.40
N THR A 234 4.04 23.87 7.45
CA THR A 234 5.50 23.70 7.41
C THR A 234 5.94 22.25 7.19
N SER A 235 4.99 21.31 7.08
CA SER A 235 5.23 19.85 7.07
C SER A 235 6.03 19.33 8.27
N LEU A 236 6.13 20.12 9.35
CA LEU A 236 6.80 19.69 10.57
C LEU A 236 6.07 18.53 11.24
N ASP A 237 4.76 18.37 11.02
CA ASP A 237 4.01 17.22 11.55
C ASP A 237 4.49 15.88 11.01
N GLU A 238 5.17 15.87 9.86
CA GLU A 238 5.61 14.66 9.17
C GLU A 238 7.02 14.21 9.57
N LEU A 239 7.77 15.02 10.33
CA LEU A 239 9.14 14.72 10.76
C LEU A 239 9.30 13.35 11.45
N PRO A 240 8.38 12.86 12.31
CA PRO A 240 8.52 11.53 12.90
C PRO A 240 8.49 10.38 11.87
N GLN A 241 7.99 10.61 10.65
CA GLN A 241 7.98 9.59 9.59
C GLN A 241 9.38 9.24 9.09
N PHE A 242 10.41 10.05 9.35
CA PHE A 242 11.79 9.64 9.07
C PHE A 242 12.18 8.36 9.81
N TRP A 243 11.53 8.05 10.95
CA TRP A 243 11.66 6.75 11.60
C TRP A 243 11.14 5.61 10.72
N ASN A 244 9.99 5.79 10.07
CA ASN A 244 9.43 4.82 9.13
C ASN A 244 10.34 4.61 7.91
N VAL A 245 11.01 5.66 7.44
CA VAL A 245 12.03 5.55 6.40
C VAL A 245 13.23 4.75 6.92
N LEU A 246 13.73 5.05 8.12
CA LEU A 246 14.87 4.36 8.70
C LEU A 246 14.64 2.87 8.89
N ILE A 247 13.46 2.44 9.35
CA ILE A 247 13.15 1.01 9.54
C ILE A 247 12.70 0.29 8.26
N GLY A 248 12.50 1.04 7.16
CA GLY A 248 12.24 0.48 5.83
C GLY A 248 10.76 0.26 5.47
N ASP A 249 9.83 0.76 6.29
CA ASP A 249 8.40 0.81 5.98
C ASP A 249 8.12 1.80 4.83
N MET A 250 8.87 2.90 4.82
CA MET A 250 8.78 3.99 3.85
C MET A 250 10.13 4.24 3.17
N SER A 251 10.09 5.08 2.15
CA SER A 251 11.22 5.64 1.40
C SER A 251 11.13 7.18 1.48
N LEU A 252 12.21 7.91 1.15
CA LEU A 252 12.13 9.37 1.05
C LEU A 252 11.18 9.79 -0.08
N ILE A 253 11.31 9.13 -1.23
CA ILE A 253 10.47 9.32 -2.40
C ILE A 253 9.75 8.02 -2.75
N GLY A 254 8.45 8.09 -2.97
CA GLY A 254 7.58 6.96 -3.25
C GLY A 254 6.13 7.39 -3.43
N THR A 255 5.22 6.42 -3.50
CA THR A 255 3.78 6.69 -3.61
C THR A 255 3.18 7.13 -2.28
N ARG A 256 2.01 7.77 -2.30
CA ARG A 256 1.34 8.20 -1.05
C ARG A 256 0.94 6.98 -0.18
N PRO A 257 1.26 6.95 1.12
CA PRO A 257 0.77 5.89 2.02
C PRO A 257 -0.75 6.01 2.20
N ALA A 258 -1.50 5.03 1.71
CA ALA A 258 -2.96 4.99 1.83
C ALA A 258 -3.42 4.37 3.14
N THR A 259 -4.62 4.74 3.56
CA THR A 259 -5.31 4.11 4.71
C THR A 259 -5.93 2.77 4.29
N PRO A 260 -6.07 1.80 5.20
CA PRO A 260 -6.80 0.56 4.88
C PRO A 260 -8.22 0.80 4.35
N ASP A 261 -8.90 1.83 4.86
CA ASP A 261 -10.26 2.22 4.44
C ASP A 261 -10.32 2.78 3.01
N GLU A 262 -9.25 3.43 2.55
CA GLU A 262 -9.06 3.82 1.15
C GLU A 262 -8.91 2.57 0.29
N VAL A 263 -7.99 1.67 0.68
CA VAL A 263 -7.64 0.47 -0.10
C VAL A 263 -8.83 -0.47 -0.30
N ARG A 264 -9.72 -0.58 0.68
CA ARG A 264 -10.96 -1.38 0.56
C ARG A 264 -11.87 -0.93 -0.60
N ARG A 265 -11.73 0.31 -1.08
CA ARG A 265 -12.51 0.89 -2.18
C ARG A 265 -11.75 0.92 -3.52
N TYR A 266 -10.52 0.40 -3.56
CA TYR A 266 -9.71 0.45 -4.77
C TYR A 266 -10.19 -0.57 -5.80
N ALA A 267 -10.19 -0.15 -7.07
CA ALA A 267 -10.21 -1.08 -8.17
C ALA A 267 -8.87 -1.83 -8.25
N ILE A 268 -8.88 -3.03 -8.85
CA ILE A 268 -7.66 -3.86 -8.97
C ILE A 268 -6.49 -3.10 -9.64
N PRO A 269 -6.67 -2.35 -10.74
CA PRO A 269 -5.56 -1.59 -11.33
C PRO A 269 -4.94 -0.56 -10.39
N SER A 270 -5.74 0.03 -9.50
CA SER A 270 -5.27 1.02 -8.52
C SER A 270 -4.31 0.41 -7.50
N TRP A 271 -4.29 -0.91 -7.32
CA TRP A 271 -3.35 -1.57 -6.40
C TRP A 271 -1.90 -1.49 -6.87
N GLN A 272 -1.62 -1.37 -8.18
CA GLN A 272 -0.26 -1.24 -8.73
C GLN A 272 0.57 -0.14 -8.05
N ARG A 273 -0.07 0.87 -7.46
CA ARG A 273 0.62 1.90 -6.66
C ARG A 273 1.43 1.35 -5.46
N PHE A 274 1.13 0.13 -5.02
CA PHE A 274 1.82 -0.56 -3.93
C PHE A 274 3.01 -1.42 -4.39
N ASP A 275 3.37 -1.42 -5.68
CA ASP A 275 4.57 -2.14 -6.17
C ASP A 275 5.88 -1.49 -5.71
N VAL A 276 5.81 -0.28 -5.14
CA VAL A 276 6.91 0.46 -4.52
C VAL A 276 6.67 0.73 -3.04
N ARG A 277 7.74 1.04 -2.29
CA ARG A 277 7.59 1.58 -0.93
C ARG A 277 6.89 2.95 -0.99
N PRO A 278 5.96 3.24 -0.06
CA PRO A 278 5.41 4.58 0.07
C PRO A 278 6.50 5.60 0.43
N GLY A 279 6.32 6.84 -0.01
CA GLY A 279 7.26 7.93 0.17
C GLY A 279 6.84 8.93 1.25
N LEU A 280 7.81 9.57 1.88
CA LEU A 280 7.58 10.82 2.62
C LEU A 280 7.08 11.91 1.64
N SER A 281 7.76 12.02 0.49
CA SER A 281 7.33 12.81 -0.66
C SER A 281 7.21 11.93 -1.92
N GLY A 282 6.77 12.51 -3.02
CA GLY A 282 6.44 11.79 -4.25
C GLY A 282 6.03 12.74 -5.36
N GLU A 283 5.85 12.20 -6.56
CA GLU A 283 5.44 12.97 -7.74
C GLU A 283 4.11 13.68 -7.51
N TRP A 284 3.15 13.00 -6.87
CA TRP A 284 1.89 13.60 -6.40
C TRP A 284 2.12 14.82 -5.51
N GLN A 285 2.97 14.71 -4.48
CA GLN A 285 3.18 15.77 -3.49
C GLN A 285 3.71 17.05 -4.14
N VAL A 286 4.62 16.93 -5.12
CA VAL A 286 5.24 18.08 -5.78
C VAL A 286 4.46 18.62 -6.97
N SER A 287 3.42 17.92 -7.44
CA SER A 287 2.63 18.29 -8.64
C SER A 287 1.33 19.05 -8.30
N GLY A 288 1.27 19.73 -7.15
CA GLY A 288 0.10 20.51 -6.75
C GLY A 288 -0.87 19.77 -5.82
N ARG A 289 -0.34 19.15 -4.74
CA ARG A 289 -1.09 18.43 -3.67
C ARG A 289 -2.44 19.08 -3.29
N SER A 290 -2.51 20.41 -3.25
CA SER A 290 -3.71 21.18 -2.89
C SER A 290 -4.72 21.36 -4.04
N SER A 291 -4.30 21.37 -5.31
CA SER A 291 -5.20 21.57 -6.46
C SER A 291 -5.87 20.28 -6.92
N ILE A 292 -5.22 19.13 -6.75
CA ILE A 292 -5.79 17.88 -7.24
C ILE A 292 -6.87 17.37 -6.26
N ARG A 293 -8.07 17.13 -6.80
CA ARG A 293 -9.28 16.70 -6.05
C ARG A 293 -9.81 15.34 -6.49
N ASP A 294 -9.33 14.82 -7.61
CA ASP A 294 -9.67 13.49 -8.11
C ASP A 294 -8.62 12.46 -7.67
N PHE A 295 -9.10 11.32 -7.17
CA PHE A 295 -8.27 10.19 -6.77
C PHE A 295 -7.58 9.52 -7.96
N GLU A 296 -8.23 9.47 -9.13
CA GLU A 296 -7.63 8.88 -10.32
C GLU A 296 -6.37 9.63 -10.77
N ASP A 297 -6.34 10.94 -10.61
CA ASP A 297 -5.15 11.74 -10.89
C ASP A 297 -4.01 11.48 -9.90
N VAL A 298 -4.33 11.15 -8.64
CA VAL A 298 -3.33 10.65 -7.67
C VAL A 298 -2.71 9.37 -8.19
N ILE A 299 -3.55 8.42 -8.63
CA ILE A 299 -3.08 7.12 -9.14
C ILE A 299 -2.20 7.33 -10.37
N LYS A 300 -2.60 8.18 -11.32
CA LYS A 300 -1.80 8.46 -12.53
C LYS A 300 -0.40 8.99 -12.17
N LEU A 301 -0.31 9.90 -11.20
CA LEU A 301 0.99 10.44 -10.75
C LEU A 301 1.82 9.38 -9.99
N ASP A 302 1.19 8.55 -9.18
CA ASP A 302 1.84 7.42 -8.50
C ASP A 302 2.41 6.40 -9.51
N LEU A 303 1.64 6.04 -10.55
CA LEU A 303 2.07 5.11 -11.60
C LEU A 303 3.12 5.73 -12.52
N ARG A 304 3.00 7.02 -12.83
CA ARG A 304 4.00 7.77 -13.59
C ARG A 304 5.35 7.81 -12.87
N TYR A 305 5.33 7.95 -11.54
CA TYR A 305 6.55 7.87 -10.73
C TYR A 305 7.25 6.52 -10.90
N GLN A 306 6.48 5.42 -10.83
CA GLN A 306 7.05 4.08 -11.00
C GLN A 306 7.64 3.90 -12.39
N GLN A 307 6.90 4.25 -13.44
CA GLN A 307 7.34 4.10 -14.82
C GLN A 307 8.61 4.88 -15.13
N ASN A 308 8.76 6.09 -14.57
CA ASN A 308 9.91 6.97 -14.82
C ASN A 308 11.00 6.86 -13.74
N TRP A 309 10.89 5.88 -12.85
CA TRP A 309 11.77 5.81 -11.70
C TRP A 309 13.24 5.67 -12.13
N SER A 310 14.06 6.56 -11.58
CA SER A 310 15.51 6.47 -11.58
C SER A 310 16.03 7.19 -10.35
N LEU A 311 17.28 6.93 -9.96
CA LEU A 311 17.91 7.66 -8.85
C LEU A 311 17.96 9.17 -9.12
N GLY A 312 18.22 9.58 -10.37
CA GLY A 312 18.17 10.99 -10.77
C GLY A 312 16.78 11.59 -10.69
N TYR A 313 15.72 10.80 -10.94
CA TYR A 313 14.35 11.25 -10.77
C TYR A 313 13.99 11.44 -9.29
N ASP A 314 14.41 10.52 -8.42
CA ASP A 314 14.25 10.68 -6.96
C ASP A 314 14.94 11.97 -6.46
N LEU A 315 16.19 12.22 -6.87
CA LEU A 315 16.92 13.46 -6.52
C LEU A 315 16.19 14.72 -6.99
N ARG A 316 15.63 14.70 -8.20
CA ARG A 316 14.82 15.80 -8.73
C ARG A 316 13.56 16.04 -7.89
N LEU A 317 12.88 14.98 -7.49
CA LEU A 317 11.67 15.07 -6.64
C LEU A 317 12.01 15.56 -5.23
N ILE A 318 13.14 15.14 -4.65
CA ILE A 318 13.65 15.67 -3.38
C ILE A 318 13.88 17.18 -3.50
N ALA A 319 14.62 17.64 -4.53
CA ALA A 319 14.86 19.06 -4.75
C ALA A 319 13.57 19.87 -4.93
N ARG A 320 12.61 19.35 -5.72
CA ARG A 320 11.29 19.96 -5.87
C ARG A 320 10.51 20.02 -4.57
N THR A 321 10.62 19.00 -3.71
CA THR A 321 9.96 18.98 -2.39
C THR A 321 10.46 20.15 -1.54
N PHE A 322 11.78 20.37 -1.48
CA PHE A 322 12.34 21.52 -0.76
C PHE A 322 11.86 22.85 -1.34
N LEU A 323 11.83 23.00 -2.67
CA LEU A 323 11.33 24.22 -3.31
C LEU A 323 9.86 24.50 -2.95
N VAL A 324 9.00 23.47 -3.00
CA VAL A 324 7.57 23.58 -2.67
C VAL A 324 7.38 23.98 -1.21
N LEU A 325 8.17 23.44 -0.29
CA LEU A 325 8.12 23.80 1.13
C LEU A 325 8.59 25.23 1.42
N LEU A 326 9.52 25.76 0.60
CA LEU A 326 10.03 27.13 0.74
C LEU A 326 9.13 28.18 0.07
N SER A 327 8.44 27.82 -1.01
CA SER A 327 7.47 28.71 -1.67
C SER A 327 6.23 28.91 -0.80
N LYS A 328 5.77 30.16 -0.62
CA LYS A 328 4.63 30.57 0.23
C LYS A 328 3.29 29.88 -0.09
N ASP A 329 3.18 29.21 -1.23
CA ASP A 329 2.02 28.43 -1.68
C ASP A 329 1.93 27.03 -1.06
N SER A 330 2.76 26.73 -0.05
CA SER A 330 2.75 25.50 0.76
C SER A 330 1.47 25.33 1.62
N GLY A 331 0.40 26.07 1.31
CA GLY A 331 -0.93 25.91 1.89
C GLY A 331 -1.44 24.48 1.70
N ALA A 332 -1.40 23.70 2.78
CA ALA A 332 -2.19 22.49 2.87
C ALA A 332 -3.68 22.84 2.78
N ALA A 333 -4.42 21.99 2.07
CA ALA A 333 -5.81 21.69 2.41
C ALA A 333 -5.85 21.01 3.78
#